data_AF-A0A6C0DGY3-F1
#
_entry.id   AF-A0A6C0DGY3-F1
#
_cell.length_a   1.000
_cell.length_b   1.000
_cell.length_c   1.000
_cell.angle_alpha   90.00
_cell.angle_beta   90.00
_cell.angle_gamma   90.00
#
_symmetry.space_group_name_H-M   'P 1'
#
loop_
_entity.id
_entity.type
_entity.pdbx_description
1 polymer ?
#
loop_
_entity_poly.entity_id
_entity_poly.type
_entity_poly.pdbx_seq_one_letter_code
_entity_poly.pdbx_strand_id
1 'polypeptide(L)'
;MINSNEYVPVGALVIAAFATPIVPWTILKLLDYMLVNAFVVVALLMAISYGPATGIMALILAAMLYMERNRQKVVYARVKFAKIMEAKKDKDAQATVEEEGKPQETVPVVEFDEPEADDMIYLPGKGTGSDKFKRVPFSENLNDKEPLPTVPIGAKSAPIFKDYLH
;
A
#
# COMPACT_ATOMS: atom_id res chain seq x y z
N MET A 1 4.00 -46.77 -14.42
CA MET A 1 4.90 -47.48 -13.49
C MET A 1 5.71 -46.41 -12.80
N ILE A 2 5.52 -46.24 -11.48
CA ILE A 2 6.32 -45.30 -10.69
C ILE A 2 7.68 -45.96 -10.48
N ASN A 3 8.76 -45.35 -10.98
CA ASN A 3 10.10 -45.89 -10.74
C ASN A 3 10.45 -45.75 -9.25
N SER A 4 11.21 -46.69 -8.69
CA SER A 4 11.65 -46.65 -7.29
C SER A 4 12.39 -45.36 -6.90
N ASN A 5 12.98 -44.67 -7.87
CA ASN A 5 13.65 -43.38 -7.68
C ASN A 5 12.70 -42.18 -7.55
N GLU A 6 11.40 -42.33 -7.85
CA GLU A 6 10.42 -41.23 -7.75
C GLU A 6 9.84 -41.08 -6.33
N TYR A 7 9.94 -42.12 -5.48
CA TYR A 7 9.38 -42.07 -4.12
C TYR A 7 10.07 -41.07 -3.21
N VAL A 8 11.39 -40.91 -3.36
CA VAL A 8 12.19 -39.97 -2.57
C VAL A 8 11.77 -38.51 -2.82
N PRO A 9 11.77 -38.00 -4.07
CA PRO A 9 11.33 -36.62 -4.33
C PRO A 9 9.84 -36.41 -4.05
N VAL A 10 8.98 -37.40 -4.34
CA VAL A 10 7.54 -37.32 -3.99
C VAL A 10 7.37 -37.20 -2.48
N GLY A 11 8.05 -38.03 -1.69
CA GLY A 11 7.99 -37.97 -0.23
C GLY A 11 8.45 -36.62 0.33
N ALA A 12 9.54 -36.06 -0.22
CA ALA A 12 10.01 -34.73 0.16
C ALA A 12 8.99 -33.62 -0.16
N LEU A 13 8.34 -33.69 -1.33
CA LEU A 13 7.31 -32.72 -1.73
C LEU A 13 6.05 -32.82 -0.85
N VAL A 14 5.67 -34.03 -0.44
CA VAL A 14 4.55 -34.23 0.50
C VAL A 14 4.86 -33.57 1.85
N ILE A 15 6.05 -33.84 2.40
CA ILE A 15 6.46 -33.23 3.68
C ILE A 15 6.49 -31.70 3.57
N ALA A 16 7.04 -31.17 2.47
CA ALA A 16 7.04 -29.74 2.21
C ALA A 16 5.63 -29.16 2.12
N ALA A 17 4.68 -29.88 1.50
CA ALA A 17 3.30 -29.45 1.36
C ALA A 17 2.58 -29.36 2.72
N PHE A 18 2.83 -30.32 3.62
CA PHE A 18 2.31 -30.25 4.98
C PHE A 18 3.01 -29.20 5.85
N ALA A 19 4.25 -28.85 5.53
CA ALA A 19 4.98 -27.77 6.21
C ALA A 19 4.57 -26.36 5.76
N THR A 20 3.86 -26.22 4.62
CA THR A 20 3.39 -24.93 4.07
C THR A 20 2.75 -24.00 5.09
N PRO A 21 1.87 -24.43 6.01
CA PRO A 21 1.21 -23.55 6.98
C PRO A 21 2.17 -22.96 8.03
N ILE A 22 3.35 -23.57 8.22
CA ILE A 22 4.36 -23.14 9.19
C ILE A 22 5.31 -22.10 8.56
N VAL A 23 5.21 -21.86 7.24
CA VAL A 23 6.12 -20.96 6.52
C VAL A 23 5.95 -19.51 7.02
N PRO A 24 7.05 -18.87 7.48
CA PRO A 24 7.03 -17.47 7.89
C PRO A 24 6.58 -16.53 6.77
N TRP A 25 5.88 -15.47 7.16
CA TRP A 25 5.36 -14.47 6.24
C TRP A 25 6.44 -13.79 5.37
N THR A 26 7.65 -13.61 5.91
CA THR A 26 8.80 -13.07 5.19
C THR A 26 9.20 -13.92 3.99
N ILE A 27 9.11 -15.25 4.10
CA ILE A 27 9.42 -16.17 3.00
C ILE A 27 8.30 -16.14 1.97
N LEU A 28 7.04 -16.09 2.40
CA LEU A 28 5.90 -16.02 1.47
C LEU A 28 5.88 -14.70 0.67
N LYS A 29 6.39 -13.60 1.24
CA LYS A 29 6.61 -12.34 0.50
C LYS A 29 7.62 -12.49 -0.64
N LEU A 30 8.57 -13.43 -0.56
CA LEU A 30 9.52 -13.62 -1.64
C LEU A 30 8.84 -14.06 -2.94
N LEU A 31 7.71 -14.79 -2.86
CA LEU A 31 6.88 -15.15 -4.02
C LEU A 31 6.19 -13.94 -4.69
N ASP A 32 6.30 -12.72 -4.13
CA ASP A 32 5.83 -11.51 -4.79
C ASP A 32 6.82 -11.02 -5.86
N TYR A 33 8.10 -11.37 -5.74
CA TYR A 33 9.11 -10.95 -6.69
C TYR A 33 9.02 -11.74 -7.99
N MET A 34 9.02 -11.01 -9.12
CA MET A 34 8.96 -11.59 -10.45
C MET A 34 10.07 -12.61 -10.70
N LEU A 35 11.29 -12.35 -10.21
CA LEU A 35 12.42 -13.27 -10.34
C LEU A 35 12.18 -14.59 -9.61
N VAL A 36 11.65 -14.53 -8.38
CA VAL A 36 11.35 -15.74 -7.60
C VAL A 36 10.27 -16.57 -8.30
N ASN A 37 9.25 -15.92 -8.87
CA ASN A 37 8.23 -16.63 -9.63
C ASN A 37 8.79 -17.29 -10.90
N ALA A 38 9.73 -16.64 -11.59
CA ALA A 38 10.44 -17.28 -12.70
C ALA A 38 11.20 -18.53 -12.23
N PHE A 39 11.89 -18.46 -11.09
CA PHE A 39 12.57 -19.63 -10.50
C PHE A 39 11.60 -20.74 -10.12
N VAL A 40 10.43 -20.41 -9.56
CA VAL A 40 9.40 -21.40 -9.22
C VAL A 40 8.92 -22.12 -10.48
N VAL A 41 8.67 -21.39 -11.58
CA VAL A 41 8.26 -22.00 -12.86
C VAL A 41 9.35 -22.91 -13.41
N VAL A 42 10.60 -22.47 -13.40
CA VAL A 42 11.75 -23.29 -13.84
C VAL A 42 11.87 -24.56 -12.98
N ALA A 43 11.74 -24.45 -11.66
CA ALA A 43 11.75 -25.59 -10.75
C ALA A 43 10.59 -26.56 -11.03
N LEU A 44 9.43 -26.04 -11.40
CA LEU A 44 8.26 -26.83 -11.79
C LEU A 44 8.50 -27.60 -13.10
N LEU A 45 9.08 -26.94 -14.11
CA LEU A 45 9.47 -27.58 -15.36
C LEU A 45 10.52 -28.68 -15.13
N MET A 46 11.49 -28.43 -14.25
CA MET A 46 12.45 -29.47 -13.83
C MET A 46 11.74 -30.63 -13.13
N ALA A 47 10.82 -30.37 -12.20
CA ALA A 47 10.09 -31.42 -11.48
C ALA A 47 9.25 -32.32 -12.41
N ILE A 48 8.68 -31.75 -13.48
CA ILE A 48 7.95 -32.50 -14.52
C ILE A 48 8.90 -33.40 -15.32
N SER A 49 10.13 -32.94 -15.58
CA SER A 49 11.13 -33.74 -16.31
C SER A 49 11.58 -35.02 -15.57
N TYR A 50 11.47 -35.04 -14.23
CA TYR A 50 11.77 -36.23 -13.41
C TYR A 50 10.67 -37.29 -13.44
N GLY A 51 9.42 -36.90 -13.69
CA GLY A 51 8.30 -37.82 -13.74
C GLY A 51 6.94 -37.12 -13.65
N PRO A 52 5.87 -37.79 -14.12
CA PRO A 52 4.52 -37.23 -14.05
C PRO A 52 4.03 -37.10 -12.60
N ALA A 53 4.37 -38.05 -11.72
CA ALA A 53 3.96 -38.01 -10.31
C ALA A 53 4.64 -36.86 -9.55
N THR A 54 5.94 -36.66 -9.73
CA THR A 54 6.68 -35.54 -9.12
C THR A 54 6.18 -34.19 -9.62
N GLY A 55 5.86 -34.08 -10.92
CA GLY A 55 5.28 -32.87 -11.50
C GLY A 55 3.94 -32.50 -10.88
N ILE A 56 3.02 -33.48 -10.74
CA ILE A 56 1.72 -33.26 -10.09
C ILE A 56 1.89 -32.80 -8.63
N MET A 57 2.77 -33.47 -7.88
CA MET A 57 3.02 -33.11 -6.48
C MET A 57 3.66 -31.72 -6.33
N ALA A 58 4.57 -31.35 -7.23
CA ALA A 58 5.16 -30.02 -7.26
C ALA A 58 4.14 -28.92 -7.59
N LEU A 59 3.20 -29.20 -8.52
CA LEU A 59 2.07 -28.30 -8.79
C LEU A 59 1.19 -28.10 -7.56
N ILE A 60 0.86 -29.18 -6.86
CA ILE A 60 0.05 -29.12 -5.62
C ILE A 60 0.77 -28.29 -4.56
N LEU A 61 2.08 -28.52 -4.35
CA LEU A 61 2.89 -27.75 -3.42
C LEU A 61 2.90 -26.26 -3.77
N ALA A 62 3.12 -25.92 -5.04
CA ALA A 62 3.10 -24.54 -5.50
C ALA A 62 1.73 -23.90 -5.25
N ALA A 63 0.64 -24.60 -5.60
CA ALA A 63 -0.72 -24.14 -5.35
C ALA A 63 -0.98 -23.89 -3.86
N MET A 64 -0.55 -24.79 -2.97
CA MET A 64 -0.66 -24.62 -1.52
C MET A 64 0.11 -23.39 -1.02
N LEU A 65 1.34 -23.17 -1.49
CA LEU A 65 2.13 -21.97 -1.15
C LEU A 65 1.41 -20.68 -1.57
N TYR A 66 0.84 -20.62 -2.78
CA TYR A 66 0.10 -19.45 -3.24
C TYR A 66 -1.23 -19.25 -2.50
N MET A 67 -1.94 -20.34 -2.15
CA MET A 67 -3.14 -20.26 -1.33
C MET A 67 -2.83 -19.71 0.07
N GLU A 68 -1.76 -20.21 0.70
CA GLU A 68 -1.34 -19.76 2.03
C GLU A 68 -0.91 -18.29 2.04
N ARG A 69 -0.12 -17.89 1.03
CA ARG A 69 0.21 -16.49 0.79
C ARG A 69 -1.05 -15.63 0.67
N ASN A 70 -2.03 -16.05 -0.12
CA ASN A 70 -3.27 -15.30 -0.30
C ASN A 70 -4.09 -15.23 0.99
N ARG A 71 -4.16 -16.31 1.78
CA ARG A 71 -4.79 -16.33 3.09
C ARG A 71 -4.20 -15.26 4.00
N GLN A 72 -2.87 -15.23 4.11
CA GLN A 72 -2.17 -14.26 4.95
C GLN A 72 -2.32 -12.82 4.42
N LYS A 73 -2.35 -12.59 3.10
CA LYS A 73 -2.67 -11.28 2.50
C LYS A 73 -4.07 -10.79 2.90
N VAL A 74 -5.07 -11.67 2.86
CA VAL A 74 -6.45 -11.33 3.25
C VAL A 74 -6.54 -11.00 4.74
N VAL A 75 -5.87 -11.77 5.60
CA VAL A 75 -5.83 -11.49 7.05
C VAL A 75 -5.20 -10.13 7.31
N TYR A 76 -4.05 -9.84 6.70
CA TYR A 76 -3.39 -8.54 6.85
C TYR A 76 -4.26 -7.38 6.36
N ALA A 77 -4.92 -7.54 5.20
CA ALA A 77 -5.83 -6.54 4.67
C ALA A 77 -7.00 -6.28 5.63
N ARG A 78 -7.62 -7.33 6.20
CA ARG A 78 -8.71 -7.18 7.17
C ARG A 78 -8.29 -6.37 8.40
N VAL A 79 -7.12 -6.65 8.96
CA VAL A 79 -6.59 -5.90 10.12
C VAL A 79 -6.38 -4.43 9.76
N LYS A 80 -5.80 -4.15 8.57
CA LYS A 80 -5.59 -2.77 8.11
C LYS A 80 -6.90 -2.03 7.87
N PHE A 81 -7.89 -2.68 7.25
CA PHE A 81 -9.21 -2.09 7.05
C PHE A 81 -9.96 -1.85 8.36
N ALA A 82 -9.85 -2.76 9.34
CA ALA A 82 -10.41 -2.57 10.67
C ALA A 82 -9.83 -1.32 11.34
N LYS A 83 -8.50 -1.17 11.36
CA LYS A 83 -7.82 0.03 11.89
C LYS A 83 -8.29 1.32 11.20
N ILE A 84 -8.43 1.30 9.87
CA ILE A 84 -8.90 2.48 9.11
C ILE A 84 -10.37 2.81 9.44
N MET A 85 -11.23 1.80 9.56
CA MET A 85 -12.65 2.00 9.90
C MET A 85 -12.82 2.51 11.33
N GLU A 86 -12.00 2.04 12.27
CA GLU A 86 -11.94 2.55 13.64
C GLU A 86 -11.51 4.02 13.66
N ALA A 87 -10.39 4.35 13.01
CA ALA A 87 -9.92 5.72 12.85
C ALA A 87 -10.92 6.64 12.12
N LYS A 88 -11.84 6.08 11.32
CA LYS A 88 -12.88 6.84 10.63
C LYS A 88 -14.14 7.03 11.48
N LYS A 89 -14.49 6.04 12.30
CA LYS A 89 -15.65 6.10 13.20
C LYS A 89 -15.51 7.23 14.22
N ASP A 90 -14.29 7.50 14.67
CA ASP A 90 -14.01 8.59 15.62
C ASP A 90 -13.96 9.97 14.95
N LYS A 91 -13.71 10.04 13.62
CA LYS A 91 -13.72 11.29 12.84
C LYS A 91 -15.10 11.67 12.31
N ASP A 92 -15.97 10.69 12.10
CA ASP A 92 -17.33 10.86 11.58
C ASP A 92 -18.39 10.97 12.70
N ALA A 93 -18.00 11.22 13.95
CA ALA A 93 -18.91 11.57 15.05
C ALA A 93 -19.55 12.95 14.78
N GLN A 94 -20.49 12.99 13.84
CA GLN A 94 -21.29 14.17 13.53
C GLN A 94 -22.31 14.36 14.63
N ALA A 95 -22.30 15.55 15.25
CA ALA A 95 -23.32 15.94 16.23
C ALA A 95 -24.71 15.85 15.60
N THR A 96 -25.69 15.36 16.37
CA THR A 96 -27.06 15.30 15.89
C THR A 96 -27.66 16.70 15.77
N VAL A 97 -28.66 16.89 14.89
CA VAL A 97 -29.30 18.21 14.64
C VAL A 97 -29.90 18.82 15.92
N GLU A 98 -30.27 17.98 16.90
CA GLU A 98 -30.78 18.43 18.21
C GLU A 98 -29.68 18.99 19.14
N GLU A 99 -28.41 18.69 18.86
CA GLU A 99 -27.25 19.10 19.64
C GLU A 99 -26.52 20.31 19.03
N GLU A 100 -26.78 20.65 17.76
CA GLU A 100 -26.20 21.80 17.05
C GLU A 100 -26.57 23.14 17.71
N GLY A 101 -27.72 23.21 18.40
CA GLY A 101 -28.22 24.42 19.06
C GLY A 101 -27.74 24.64 20.49
N LYS A 102 -27.02 23.69 21.10
CA LYS A 102 -26.53 23.80 22.48
C LYS A 102 -25.08 24.32 22.48
N PRO A 103 -24.74 25.32 23.33
CA PRO A 103 -23.35 25.73 23.47
C PRO A 103 -22.52 24.54 23.97
N GLN A 104 -21.52 24.13 23.18
CA GLN A 104 -20.60 23.06 23.55
C GLN A 104 -19.68 23.57 24.66
N GLU A 105 -19.76 22.96 25.84
CA GLU A 105 -18.90 23.30 26.99
C GLU A 105 -17.49 22.72 26.83
N THR A 106 -17.37 21.58 26.13
CA THR A 106 -16.11 20.91 25.83
C THR A 106 -16.14 20.33 24.42
N VAL A 107 -15.10 20.62 23.64
CA VAL A 107 -14.86 19.94 22.36
C VAL A 107 -14.20 18.61 22.70
N PRO A 108 -14.74 17.45 22.26
CA PRO A 108 -14.04 16.19 22.40
C PRO A 108 -12.75 16.26 21.56
N VAL A 109 -11.62 16.47 22.25
CA VAL A 109 -10.29 16.41 21.64
C VAL A 109 -9.92 14.95 21.58
N VAL A 110 -9.87 14.39 20.36
CA VAL A 110 -9.29 13.08 20.13
C VAL A 110 -7.79 13.18 20.40
N GLU A 111 -7.25 12.28 21.20
CA GLU A 111 -5.81 12.20 21.43
C GLU A 111 -5.09 12.00 20.09
N PHE A 112 -4.04 12.77 19.85
CA PHE A 112 -3.25 12.62 18.62
C PHE A 112 -2.56 11.26 18.65
N ASP A 113 -2.59 10.54 17.52
CA ASP A 113 -1.82 9.31 17.36
C ASP A 113 -0.33 9.57 17.67
N GLU A 114 0.27 8.70 18.48
CA GLU A 114 1.71 8.68 18.66
C GLU A 114 2.38 8.19 17.37
N PRO A 115 3.45 8.85 16.89
CA PRO A 115 4.12 8.44 15.67
C PRO A 115 4.70 7.03 15.80
N GLU A 116 4.35 6.14 14.88
CA GLU A 116 4.96 4.80 14.81
C GLU A 116 6.41 4.93 14.30
N ALA A 117 7.30 4.00 14.65
CA ALA A 117 8.72 4.05 14.27
C ALA A 117 8.95 4.05 12.74
N ASP A 118 7.96 3.61 11.96
CA ASP A 118 7.97 3.59 10.49
C ASP A 118 7.35 4.85 9.86
N ASP A 119 6.77 5.75 10.65
CA ASP A 119 6.26 7.02 10.14
C ASP A 119 7.43 7.91 9.74
N MET A 120 7.52 8.21 8.44
CA MET A 120 8.61 9.02 7.91
C MET A 120 8.52 10.43 8.48
N ILE A 121 9.46 10.77 9.37
CA ILE A 121 9.72 12.15 9.80
C ILE A 121 9.91 12.96 8.52
N TYR A 122 8.97 13.85 8.21
CA TYR A 122 9.11 14.78 7.09
C TYR A 122 10.21 15.78 7.45
N LEU A 123 11.46 15.37 7.25
CA LEU A 123 12.60 16.25 7.23
C LEU A 123 12.59 16.94 5.88
N PRO A 124 12.33 18.27 5.82
CA PRO A 124 12.50 19.00 4.57
C PRO A 124 13.91 18.72 4.03
N GLY A 125 13.98 18.02 2.90
CA GLY A 125 15.24 17.77 2.22
C GLY A 125 15.87 19.08 1.75
N LYS A 126 17.13 19.03 1.31
CA LYS A 126 17.92 20.19 0.82
C LYS A 126 17.30 20.97 -0.36
N GLY A 127 16.11 20.58 -0.83
CA GLY A 127 15.33 21.24 -1.88
C GLY A 127 14.17 22.10 -1.37
N THR A 128 14.12 22.46 -0.08
CA THR A 128 13.20 23.52 0.35
C THR A 128 13.56 24.82 -0.35
N GLY A 129 12.57 25.44 -0.99
CA GLY A 129 12.73 26.68 -1.73
C GLY A 129 13.51 27.72 -0.94
N SER A 130 14.32 28.52 -1.64
CA SER A 130 15.11 29.55 -0.99
C SER A 130 14.22 30.58 -0.30
N ASP A 131 14.58 31.03 0.91
CA ASP A 131 14.00 32.19 1.61
C ASP A 131 14.23 33.54 0.89
N LYS A 132 14.54 33.49 -0.41
CA LYS A 132 14.69 34.65 -1.28
C LYS A 132 13.31 35.06 -1.78
N PHE A 133 12.56 35.72 -0.91
CA PHE A 133 11.38 36.46 -1.33
C PHE A 133 11.81 37.61 -2.24
N LYS A 134 11.35 37.60 -3.50
CA LYS A 134 11.44 38.82 -4.33
C LYS A 134 10.61 39.89 -3.63
N ARG A 135 11.21 41.04 -3.30
CA ARG A 135 10.46 42.21 -2.87
C ARG A 135 9.55 42.62 -4.02
N VAL A 136 8.27 42.30 -3.91
CA VAL A 136 7.25 42.94 -4.74
C VAL A 136 7.33 44.45 -4.48
N PRO A 137 7.25 45.28 -5.53
CA PRO A 137 7.27 46.73 -5.37
C PRO A 137 6.17 47.13 -4.39
N PHE A 138 6.49 48.08 -3.51
CA PHE A 138 5.64 48.58 -2.45
C PHE A 138 4.27 48.99 -3.05
N SER A 139 3.23 48.18 -2.83
CA SER A 139 1.87 48.63 -3.11
C SER A 139 1.47 49.57 -1.98
N GLU A 140 0.86 50.71 -2.31
CA GLU A 140 0.39 51.67 -1.30
C GLU A 140 -0.70 51.06 -0.39
N ASN A 141 -1.30 49.94 -0.81
CA ASN A 141 -2.23 49.13 -0.04
C ASN A 141 -1.66 47.73 0.25
N LEU A 142 -1.44 47.41 1.52
CA LEU A 142 -1.05 46.07 2.02
C LEU A 142 -2.08 44.98 1.65
N ASN A 143 -3.30 45.40 1.33
CA ASN A 143 -4.46 44.54 1.02
C ASN A 143 -4.88 44.59 -0.45
N ASP A 144 -4.03 45.11 -1.34
CA ASP A 144 -4.34 45.15 -2.76
C ASP A 144 -4.17 43.75 -3.39
N LYS A 145 -5.20 42.91 -3.21
CA LYS A 145 -5.32 41.66 -3.93
C LYS A 145 -6.00 41.98 -5.25
N GLU A 146 -5.21 42.22 -6.28
CA GLU A 146 -5.75 42.34 -7.63
C GLU A 146 -6.57 41.07 -7.94
N PRO A 147 -7.86 41.22 -8.29
CA PRO A 147 -8.66 40.07 -8.65
C PRO A 147 -8.06 39.43 -9.90
N LEU A 148 -7.71 38.15 -9.80
CA LEU A 148 -7.26 37.39 -10.95
C LEU A 148 -8.36 37.43 -12.03
N PRO A 149 -8.02 37.68 -13.30
CA PRO A 149 -9.00 37.73 -14.37
C PRO A 149 -9.72 36.39 -14.46
N THR A 150 -11.05 36.42 -14.35
CA THR A 150 -11.88 35.22 -14.42
C THR A 150 -11.96 34.76 -15.87
N VAL A 151 -11.49 33.55 -16.15
CA VAL A 151 -11.69 32.91 -17.46
C VAL A 151 -13.16 32.45 -17.54
N PRO A 152 -13.90 32.76 -18.61
CA PRO A 152 -15.25 32.24 -18.77
C PRO A 152 -15.23 30.71 -18.78
N ILE A 153 -16.15 30.11 -18.02
CA ILE A 153 -16.29 28.66 -17.87
C ILE A 153 -16.58 28.07 -19.27
N GLY A 154 -15.59 27.40 -19.86
CA GLY A 154 -15.71 26.77 -21.18
C GLY A 154 -14.42 26.69 -22.00
N ALA A 155 -13.43 27.55 -21.73
CA ALA A 155 -12.13 27.46 -22.39
C ALA A 155 -11.25 26.39 -21.71
N LYS A 156 -11.22 25.18 -22.28
CA LYS A 156 -10.23 24.16 -21.91
C LYS A 156 -8.83 24.69 -22.26
N SER A 157 -7.91 24.56 -21.30
CA SER A 157 -6.49 24.94 -21.30
C SER A 157 -6.23 26.43 -21.01
N ALA A 158 -5.70 26.69 -19.81
CA ALA A 158 -5.09 27.95 -19.45
C ALA A 158 -3.67 27.99 -20.07
N PRO A 159 -3.35 28.95 -20.97
CA PRO A 159 -1.97 29.29 -21.30
C PRO A 159 -1.37 30.27 -20.27
N ILE A 160 -2.11 30.62 -19.21
CA ILE A 160 -1.82 31.75 -18.31
C ILE A 160 -0.48 31.59 -17.56
N PHE A 161 0.07 30.39 -17.41
CA PHE A 161 1.37 30.21 -16.74
C PHE A 161 2.59 30.31 -17.66
N LYS A 162 2.42 30.50 -18.98
CA LYS A 162 3.55 30.53 -19.90
C LYS A 162 4.37 31.82 -19.81
N ASP A 163 3.72 32.94 -19.49
CA ASP A 163 4.35 34.27 -19.53
C ASP A 163 4.79 34.79 -18.14
N TYR A 164 4.45 34.09 -17.04
CA TYR A 164 4.87 34.45 -15.67
C TYR A 164 6.15 33.73 -15.21
N LEU A 165 6.82 32.99 -16.10
CA LEU A 165 8.01 32.18 -15.80
C LEU A 165 9.33 32.76 -16.37
N HIS A 166 9.37 34.05 -16.73
CA HIS A 166 10.60 34.76 -17.09
C HIS A 166 11.01 35.78 -16.02
#